data_AF-A0A1B2RZ04-F1
#
_entry.id   AF-A0A1B2RZ04-F1
#
_cell.length_a   1.000
_cell.length_b   1.000
_cell.length_c   1.000
_cell.angle_alpha   90.00
_cell.angle_beta   90.00
_cell.angle_gamma   90.00
#
_symmetry.space_group_name_H-M   'P 1'
#
loop_
_entity.id
_entity.type
_entity.pdbx_description
1 polymer ?
#
loop_
_entity_poly.entity_id
_entity_poly.type
_entity_poly.pdbx_seq_one_letter_code
_entity_poly.pdbx_strand_id
1 'polypeptide(L)'
;MTQTKTLTYPFLAGLIDGDGHIRSYALTGEIEITMHLEDLALLEQLKNQFEGAIRPVPNKKAARFVLNAKNAKNGKQTLVDLTQGLNGHIRNSVRVEQFKKLCQALNISFKVAEKISNKDGYIAGLFCSDGTIFMNARTSAAAKKLKMAILLEKQQNTESANLQSNNHSQVSQSSAFAAALRITQGLPIGKVSNLDSETKLTEKSIQRILNGVAPVIEVRIANQFLINVENIPSSLGFGVCYFSKKTGRNPRGHFAFHIKSEKDILEFNQYMQKYKNASVKYRRLDLIESFYKLRREGAHLANALPLKKQKWENLIRQWYDPNFACKQKQGSKDSLHL
;
A
#
# COMPACT_ATOMS: atom_id res chain seq x y z
N MET A 1 -23.56 17.54 1.85
CA MET A 1 -22.10 17.58 2.04
C MET A 1 -21.79 16.92 3.38
N THR A 2 -21.17 15.75 3.39
CA THR A 2 -20.74 15.08 4.62
C THR A 2 -19.65 15.93 5.28
N GLN A 3 -19.84 16.36 6.53
CA GLN A 3 -18.78 17.05 7.29
C GLN A 3 -17.55 16.14 7.35
N THR A 4 -16.48 16.50 6.64
CA THR A 4 -15.21 15.79 6.71
C THR A 4 -14.61 16.00 8.09
N LYS A 5 -14.43 14.91 8.84
CA LYS A 5 -13.79 14.91 10.16
C LYS A 5 -12.41 15.60 10.09
N THR A 6 -12.16 16.55 10.96
CA THR A 6 -10.86 17.24 11.06
C THR A 6 -9.75 16.28 11.47
N LEU A 7 -8.58 16.38 10.84
CA LEU A 7 -7.40 15.59 11.20
C LEU A 7 -6.76 16.19 12.46
N THR A 8 -6.52 15.35 13.46
CA THR A 8 -5.87 15.74 14.72
C THR A 8 -4.36 15.94 14.53
N TYR A 9 -3.72 16.80 15.34
CA TYR A 9 -2.27 17.02 15.24
C TYR A 9 -1.41 15.76 15.47
N PRO A 10 -1.72 14.85 16.42
CA PRO A 10 -0.97 13.60 16.54
C PRO A 10 -1.02 12.76 15.26
N PHE A 11 -2.19 12.63 14.64
CA PHE A 11 -2.34 11.96 13.35
C PHE A 11 -1.49 12.62 12.26
N LEU A 12 -1.53 13.95 12.15
CA LEU A 12 -0.74 14.68 11.17
C LEU A 12 0.77 14.50 11.39
N ALA A 13 1.22 14.48 12.65
CA ALA A 13 2.61 14.23 12.98
C ALA A 13 3.07 12.84 12.52
N GLY A 14 2.26 11.79 12.75
CA GLY A 14 2.56 10.45 12.25
C GLY A 14 2.61 10.37 10.72
N LEU A 15 1.71 11.09 10.04
CA LEU A 15 1.71 11.17 8.57
C LEU A 15 2.97 11.86 8.05
N ILE A 16 3.38 12.99 8.64
CA ILE A 16 4.59 13.75 8.33
C ILE A 16 5.86 12.92 8.62
N ASP A 17 5.83 12.12 9.69
CA ASP A 17 6.96 11.28 10.08
C ASP A 17 7.29 10.16 9.09
N GLY A 18 6.30 9.68 8.33
CA GLY A 18 6.54 8.80 7.18
C GLY A 18 6.81 9.56 5.88
N ASP A 19 5.79 10.28 5.38
CA ASP A 19 5.78 10.82 4.01
C ASP A 19 6.01 12.35 3.92
N GLY A 20 6.27 12.99 5.06
CA GLY A 20 6.43 14.43 5.13
C GLY A 20 7.77 14.95 4.62
N HIS A 21 7.91 16.26 4.53
CA HIS A 21 9.18 16.97 4.43
C HIS A 21 9.03 18.38 4.96
N ILE A 22 9.96 18.80 5.82
CA ILE A 22 9.91 20.12 6.45
C ILE A 22 11.13 20.90 5.98
N ARG A 23 10.88 22.07 5.39
CA ARG A 23 11.91 23.04 4.99
C ARG A 23 11.78 24.29 5.84
N SER A 24 12.91 24.82 6.27
CA SER A 24 13.01 26.09 7.00
C SER A 24 13.76 27.12 6.15
N TYR A 25 13.30 28.36 6.20
CA TYR A 25 13.96 29.54 5.64
C TYR A 25 14.16 30.56 6.76
N ALA A 26 14.83 31.69 6.50
CA ALA A 26 15.22 32.65 7.55
C ALA A 26 14.07 33.09 8.47
N LEU A 27 12.88 33.35 7.93
CA LEU A 27 11.72 33.87 8.68
C LEU A 27 10.41 33.11 8.41
N THR A 28 10.49 31.93 7.79
CA THR A 28 9.34 31.14 7.36
C THR A 28 9.74 29.69 7.09
N GLY A 29 8.82 28.87 6.60
CA GLY A 29 9.10 27.50 6.22
C GLY A 29 8.06 26.92 5.30
N GLU A 30 8.14 25.61 5.13
CA GLU A 30 7.24 24.83 4.32
C GLU A 30 7.12 23.40 4.85
N ILE A 31 5.89 22.88 4.86
CA ILE A 31 5.59 21.48 5.15
C ILE A 31 5.03 20.86 3.87
N GLU A 32 5.67 19.78 3.41
CA GLU A 32 5.22 18.97 2.29
C GLU A 32 4.80 17.59 2.77
N ILE A 33 3.78 16.99 2.16
CA ILE A 33 3.42 15.57 2.33
C ILE A 33 3.22 15.01 0.93
N THR A 34 4.03 14.02 0.53
CA THR A 34 3.96 13.42 -0.81
C THR A 34 3.37 12.02 -0.72
N MET A 35 2.25 11.76 -1.40
CA MET A 35 1.58 10.46 -1.38
C MET A 35 1.28 9.97 -2.81
N HIS A 36 0.97 8.67 -2.94
CA HIS A 36 0.50 8.10 -4.20
C HIS A 36 -0.84 8.74 -4.62
N LEU A 37 -1.15 8.80 -5.92
CA LEU A 37 -2.40 9.42 -6.42
C LEU A 37 -3.67 8.76 -5.89
N GLU A 38 -3.59 7.50 -5.46
CA GLU A 38 -4.70 6.82 -4.80
C GLU A 38 -5.12 7.54 -3.50
N ASP A 39 -4.18 8.08 -2.73
CA ASP A 39 -4.42 8.83 -1.49
C ASP A 39 -4.75 10.32 -1.73
N LEU A 40 -5.13 10.71 -2.95
CA LEU A 40 -5.47 12.11 -3.27
C LEU A 40 -6.57 12.66 -2.35
N ALA A 41 -7.56 11.83 -1.98
CA ALA A 41 -8.64 12.24 -1.09
C ALA A 41 -8.13 12.66 0.32
N LEU A 42 -7.05 12.05 0.82
CA LEU A 42 -6.42 12.47 2.07
C LEU A 42 -5.67 13.80 1.90
N LEU A 43 -5.01 14.01 0.75
CA LEU A 43 -4.39 15.31 0.45
C LEU A 43 -5.44 16.42 0.30
N GLU A 44 -6.60 16.12 -0.27
CA GLU A 44 -7.73 17.06 -0.34
C GLU A 44 -8.30 17.37 1.05
N GLN A 45 -8.36 16.39 1.94
CA GLN A 45 -8.74 16.62 3.34
C GLN A 45 -7.77 17.59 4.05
N LEU A 46 -6.46 17.44 3.82
CA LEU A 46 -5.44 18.39 4.30
C LEU A 46 -5.63 19.78 3.70
N LYS A 47 -5.87 19.86 2.38
CA LYS A 47 -6.15 21.12 1.69
C LYS A 47 -7.39 21.81 2.24
N ASN A 48 -8.46 21.08 2.50
CA ASN A 48 -9.68 21.67 3.06
C ASN A 48 -9.47 22.18 4.49
N GLN A 49 -8.57 21.54 5.25
CA GLN A 49 -8.27 21.94 6.63
C GLN A 49 -7.30 23.14 6.74
N PHE A 50 -6.30 23.25 5.85
CA PHE A 50 -5.22 24.24 5.97
C PHE A 50 -5.06 25.17 4.76
N GLU A 51 -5.85 24.96 3.71
CA GLU A 51 -5.88 25.69 2.43
C GLU A 51 -4.57 25.71 1.63
N GLY A 52 -3.64 24.77 1.90
CA GLY A 52 -2.41 24.62 1.12
C GLY A 52 -2.63 24.18 -0.35
N ALA A 53 -1.53 24.04 -1.08
CA ALA A 53 -1.57 23.65 -2.49
C ALA A 53 -1.34 22.14 -2.68
N ILE A 54 -2.11 21.51 -3.58
CA ILE A 54 -1.81 20.16 -4.07
C ILE A 54 -1.13 20.29 -5.42
N ARG A 55 0.01 19.62 -5.61
CA ARG A 55 0.81 19.64 -6.83
C ARG A 55 1.11 18.22 -7.30
N PRO A 56 0.97 17.90 -8.60
CA PRO A 56 1.40 16.61 -9.13
C PRO A 56 2.93 16.49 -9.04
N VAL A 57 3.44 15.28 -8.84
CA VAL A 57 4.88 15.01 -8.88
C VAL A 57 5.26 14.56 -10.30
N PRO A 58 6.16 15.28 -11.00
CA PRO A 58 6.52 14.95 -12.38
C PRO A 58 6.99 13.50 -12.52
N ASN A 59 6.51 12.83 -13.58
CA ASN A 59 6.88 11.45 -13.94
C ASN A 59 6.61 10.39 -12.86
N LYS A 60 5.73 10.67 -11.88
CA LYS A 60 5.34 9.73 -10.82
C LYS A 60 3.83 9.69 -10.69
N LYS A 61 3.27 8.53 -10.30
CA LYS A 61 1.87 8.39 -9.86
C LYS A 61 1.69 8.95 -8.44
N ALA A 62 2.11 10.20 -8.20
CA ALA A 62 2.08 10.82 -6.88
C ALA A 62 1.67 12.29 -6.96
N ALA A 63 1.11 12.78 -5.86
CA ALA A 63 0.84 14.20 -5.63
C ALA A 63 1.42 14.61 -4.28
N ARG A 64 1.67 15.91 -4.12
CA ARG A 64 2.07 16.48 -2.83
C ARG A 64 1.15 17.58 -2.39
N PHE A 65 0.83 17.55 -1.12
CA PHE A 65 0.33 18.71 -0.40
C PHE A 65 1.54 19.57 0.04
N VAL A 66 1.42 20.88 -0.11
CA VAL A 66 2.43 21.87 0.24
C VAL A 66 1.77 22.99 1.03
N LEU A 67 2.27 23.28 2.22
CA LEU A 67 1.85 24.42 3.03
C LEU A 67 3.04 25.32 3.33
N ASN A 68 2.95 26.58 2.92
CA ASN A 68 3.90 27.64 3.21
C ASN A 68 3.16 28.98 3.39
N ALA A 69 3.88 30.02 3.80
CA ALA A 69 3.27 31.32 4.05
C ALA A 69 2.57 31.96 2.83
N LYS A 70 2.88 31.55 1.58
CA LYS A 70 2.28 32.11 0.37
C LYS A 70 0.95 31.45 -0.01
N ASN A 71 0.78 30.17 0.32
CA ASN A 71 -0.37 29.39 -0.12
C ASN A 71 -1.30 28.94 1.01
N ALA A 72 -1.01 29.29 2.25
CA ALA A 72 -1.86 28.93 3.38
C ALA A 72 -2.99 29.96 3.57
N LYS A 73 -4.13 29.50 4.14
CA LYS A 73 -5.37 30.27 4.36
C LYS A 73 -5.14 31.70 4.87
N ASN A 74 -4.42 31.81 5.97
CA ASN A 74 -4.09 33.07 6.64
C ASN A 74 -2.59 33.37 6.54
N GLY A 75 -1.98 33.00 5.41
CA GLY A 75 -0.56 33.17 5.12
C GLY A 75 0.34 32.53 6.18
N LYS A 76 1.31 33.30 6.69
CA LYS A 76 2.26 32.80 7.70
C LYS A 76 1.57 32.29 8.97
N GLN A 77 0.42 32.86 9.37
CA GLN A 77 -0.25 32.48 10.61
C GLN A 77 -0.70 31.03 10.60
N THR A 78 -1.27 30.54 9.50
CA THR A 78 -1.69 29.13 9.38
C THR A 78 -0.50 28.16 9.52
N LEU A 79 0.67 28.53 8.99
CA LEU A 79 1.89 27.73 9.17
C LEU A 79 2.36 27.75 10.63
N VAL A 80 2.26 28.91 11.30
CA VAL A 80 2.56 29.05 12.74
C VAL A 80 1.61 28.18 13.57
N ASP A 81 0.30 28.27 13.34
CA ASP A 81 -0.72 27.51 14.07
C ASP A 81 -0.51 26.00 13.90
N LEU A 82 -0.25 25.54 12.67
CA LEU A 82 0.06 24.14 12.41
C LEU A 82 1.36 23.72 13.10
N THR A 83 2.40 24.56 13.06
CA THR A 83 3.68 24.26 13.72
C THR A 83 3.51 24.18 15.23
N GLN A 84 2.74 25.08 15.84
CA GLN A 84 2.41 25.03 17.26
C GLN A 84 1.61 23.77 17.61
N GLY A 85 0.63 23.40 16.78
CA GLY A 85 -0.17 22.19 16.95
C GLY A 85 0.63 20.89 16.83
N LEU A 86 1.63 20.82 15.94
CA LEU A 86 2.51 19.66 15.77
C LEU A 86 3.61 19.56 16.85
N ASN A 87 3.87 20.64 17.58
CA ASN A 87 4.97 20.73 18.51
C ASN A 87 4.77 19.81 19.73
N GLY A 88 5.69 18.86 19.94
CA GLY A 88 5.53 17.76 20.90
C GLY A 88 4.89 16.49 20.32
N HIS A 89 4.65 16.42 19.01
CA HIS A 89 4.12 15.22 18.35
C HIS A 89 5.03 14.62 17.28
N ILE A 90 5.99 15.37 16.72
CA ILE A 90 6.96 14.87 15.73
C ILE A 90 8.01 13.99 16.42
N ARG A 91 8.24 12.77 15.90
CA ARG A 91 9.06 11.74 16.53
C ARG A 91 10.15 11.18 15.63
N ASN A 92 9.93 11.14 14.32
CA ASN A 92 10.91 10.59 13.40
C ASN A 92 12.21 11.38 13.51
N SER A 93 13.31 10.67 13.80
CA SER A 93 14.63 11.26 14.04
C SER A 93 15.06 12.29 12.99
N VAL A 94 14.78 12.04 11.71
CA VAL A 94 15.08 12.99 10.62
C VAL A 94 14.14 14.19 10.64
N ARG A 95 12.85 13.98 10.94
CA ARG A 95 11.85 15.06 10.97
C ARG A 95 11.99 15.95 12.19
N VAL A 96 12.39 15.40 13.33
CA VAL A 96 12.70 16.18 14.54
C VAL A 96 13.73 17.26 14.22
N GLU A 97 14.82 16.92 13.53
CA GLU A 97 15.86 17.90 13.18
C GLU A 97 15.38 18.95 12.15
N GLN A 98 14.53 18.56 11.20
CA GLN A 98 13.91 19.51 10.27
C GLN A 98 12.93 20.45 11.00
N PHE A 99 12.15 19.89 11.92
CA PHE A 99 11.12 20.60 12.67
C PHE A 99 11.72 21.60 13.67
N LYS A 100 12.83 21.25 14.35
CA LYS A 100 13.58 22.19 15.20
C LYS A 100 13.97 23.47 14.44
N LYS A 101 14.45 23.34 13.20
CA LYS A 101 14.82 24.48 12.36
C LYS A 101 13.59 25.32 11.96
N LEU A 102 12.46 24.67 11.70
CA LEU A 102 11.20 25.37 11.44
C LEU A 102 10.72 26.14 12.69
N CYS A 103 10.77 25.53 13.87
CA CYS A 103 10.45 26.17 15.13
C CYS A 103 11.30 27.42 15.36
N GLN A 104 12.62 27.32 15.13
CA GLN A 104 13.53 28.48 15.20
C GLN A 104 13.15 29.60 14.24
N ALA A 105 12.91 29.28 12.95
CA ALA A 105 12.51 30.25 11.93
C ALA A 105 11.18 30.96 12.23
N LEU A 106 10.30 30.31 13.00
CA LEU A 106 8.98 30.83 13.40
C LEU A 106 8.95 31.38 14.83
N ASN A 107 10.10 31.43 15.52
CA ASN A 107 10.22 31.85 16.92
C ASN A 107 9.30 31.05 17.88
N ILE A 108 9.24 29.73 17.69
CA ILE A 108 8.51 28.78 18.53
C ILE A 108 9.52 27.96 19.34
N SER A 109 9.32 27.87 20.66
CA SER A 109 10.14 26.98 21.50
C SER A 109 9.82 25.51 21.20
N PHE A 110 10.82 24.73 20.80
CA PHE A 110 10.65 23.32 20.45
C PHE A 110 10.33 22.47 21.68
N LYS A 111 9.35 21.58 21.55
CA LYS A 111 8.97 20.59 22.57
C LYS A 111 9.32 19.19 22.08
N VAL A 112 10.05 18.45 22.92
CA VAL A 112 10.30 17.02 22.71
C VAL A 112 8.98 16.27 22.81
N ALA A 113 8.76 15.31 21.92
CA ALA A 113 7.55 14.52 21.94
C ALA A 113 7.48 13.59 23.17
N GLU A 114 6.31 13.54 23.81
CA GLU A 114 6.05 12.65 24.96
C GLU A 114 6.16 11.17 24.57
N LYS A 115 6.07 10.21 25.48
CA LYS A 115 6.09 8.79 25.07
C LYS A 115 4.91 8.47 24.14
N ILE A 116 5.15 7.70 23.08
CA ILE A 116 4.09 7.25 22.17
C ILE A 116 3.02 6.45 22.93
N SER A 117 1.74 6.71 22.63
CA SER A 117 0.59 6.07 23.28
C SER A 117 -0.42 5.58 22.24
N ASN A 118 -1.33 4.69 22.65
CA ASN A 118 -2.47 4.26 21.85
C ASN A 118 -3.73 5.13 22.07
N LYS A 119 -3.60 6.27 22.77
CA LYS A 119 -4.69 7.17 23.12
C LYS A 119 -4.89 8.30 22.09
N ASP A 120 -3.94 8.47 21.18
CA ASP A 120 -3.96 9.48 20.13
C ASP A 120 -3.81 8.86 18.73
N GLY A 121 -3.91 9.70 17.69
CA GLY A 121 -3.91 9.28 16.29
C GLY A 121 -2.54 9.10 15.64
N TYR A 122 -1.43 9.22 16.37
CA TYR A 122 -0.09 9.21 15.78
C TYR A 122 0.22 7.93 15.01
N ILE A 123 -0.05 6.76 15.60
CA ILE A 123 0.21 5.47 14.94
C ILE A 123 -0.67 5.31 13.70
N ALA A 124 -1.91 5.80 13.73
CA ALA A 124 -2.79 5.80 12.58
C ALA A 124 -2.25 6.68 11.43
N GLY A 125 -1.67 7.83 11.74
CA GLY A 125 -0.99 8.70 10.78
C GLY A 125 0.22 8.02 10.14
N LEU A 126 1.07 7.42 10.98
CA LEU A 126 2.25 6.69 10.53
C LEU A 126 1.91 5.46 9.70
N PHE A 127 0.79 4.78 10.03
CA PHE A 127 0.27 3.71 9.20
C PHE A 127 -0.26 4.24 7.85
N CYS A 128 -0.89 5.41 7.83
CA CYS A 128 -1.38 6.02 6.58
C CYS A 128 -0.24 6.41 5.62
N SER A 129 0.98 6.66 6.11
CA SER A 129 2.18 6.83 5.29
C SER A 129 2.92 5.51 5.02
N ASP A 130 3.63 4.98 6.02
CA ASP A 130 4.56 3.84 5.88
C ASP A 130 3.90 2.46 6.09
N GLY A 131 2.62 2.45 6.50
CA GLY A 131 1.90 1.22 6.78
C GLY A 131 1.51 0.42 5.54
N THR A 132 1.49 -0.91 5.69
CA THR A 132 0.98 -1.84 4.68
C THR A 132 0.04 -2.84 5.35
N ILE A 133 -1.13 -3.07 4.74
CA ILE A 133 -2.03 -4.17 5.05
C ILE A 133 -2.22 -5.05 3.82
N PHE A 134 -2.02 -6.34 3.98
CA PHE A 134 -2.10 -7.30 2.88
C PHE A 134 -2.63 -8.65 3.34
N MET A 135 -3.24 -9.37 2.39
CA MET A 135 -3.57 -10.77 2.56
C MET A 135 -2.45 -11.65 2.04
N ASN A 136 -2.22 -12.73 2.76
CA ASN A 136 -1.37 -13.83 2.35
C ASN A 136 -2.13 -15.13 2.52
N ALA A 137 -1.78 -16.17 1.77
CA ALA A 137 -2.37 -17.48 1.97
C ALA A 137 -1.32 -18.56 1.79
N ARG A 138 -1.33 -19.55 2.69
CA ARG A 138 -0.50 -20.75 2.51
C ARG A 138 -1.16 -21.67 1.50
N THR A 139 -0.36 -22.20 0.60
CA THR A 139 -0.75 -23.36 -0.20
C THR A 139 -0.80 -24.60 0.70
N SER A 140 -1.84 -25.43 0.55
CA SER A 140 -1.93 -26.69 1.29
C SER A 140 -0.75 -27.60 0.94
N ALA A 141 -0.38 -28.50 1.85
CA ALA A 141 0.62 -29.53 1.55
C ALA A 141 0.21 -30.37 0.32
N ALA A 142 -1.09 -30.64 0.16
CA ALA A 142 -1.65 -31.30 -1.02
C ALA A 142 -1.48 -30.47 -2.30
N ALA A 143 -1.80 -29.17 -2.28
CA ALA A 143 -1.61 -28.29 -3.42
C ALA A 143 -0.12 -28.09 -3.77
N LYS A 144 0.77 -28.11 -2.76
CA LYS A 144 2.22 -28.15 -2.99
C LYS A 144 2.64 -29.44 -3.68
N LYS A 145 2.17 -30.60 -3.21
CA LYS A 145 2.44 -31.91 -3.84
C LYS A 145 1.94 -31.96 -5.28
N LEU A 146 0.71 -31.52 -5.54
CA LEU A 146 0.14 -31.45 -6.90
C LEU A 146 0.94 -30.51 -7.80
N LYS A 147 1.32 -29.33 -7.30
CA LYS A 147 2.15 -28.38 -8.06
C LYS A 147 3.53 -28.96 -8.39
N MET A 148 4.14 -29.71 -7.48
CA MET A 148 5.41 -30.41 -7.73
C MET A 148 5.23 -31.52 -8.75
N ALA A 149 4.16 -32.32 -8.66
CA ALA A 149 3.86 -33.39 -9.63
C ALA A 149 3.70 -32.85 -11.06
N ILE A 150 2.93 -31.77 -11.23
CA ILE A 150 2.77 -31.09 -12.54
C ILE A 150 4.10 -30.53 -13.05
N LEU A 151 4.99 -30.07 -12.15
CA LEU A 151 6.29 -29.53 -12.54
C LEU A 151 7.23 -30.64 -13.03
N LEU A 152 7.23 -31.79 -12.35
CA LEU A 152 7.96 -33.00 -12.71
C LEU A 152 7.50 -33.54 -14.07
N GLU A 153 6.20 -33.62 -14.30
CA GLU A 153 5.63 -34.05 -15.59
C GLU A 153 6.05 -33.13 -16.74
N LYS A 154 6.07 -31.80 -16.51
CA LYS A 154 6.57 -30.84 -17.50
C LYS A 154 8.06 -30.98 -17.78
N GLN A 155 8.88 -31.28 -16.79
CA GLN A 155 10.31 -31.52 -16.98
C GLN A 155 10.55 -32.79 -17.81
N GLN A 156 9.85 -33.88 -17.48
CA GLN A 156 9.92 -35.14 -18.23
C GLN A 156 9.47 -34.98 -19.69
N ASN A 157 8.40 -34.21 -19.93
CA ASN A 157 7.95 -33.92 -21.29
C ASN A 157 8.93 -33.01 -22.07
N THR A 158 9.62 -32.09 -21.40
CA THR A 158 10.63 -31.23 -22.04
C THR A 158 11.90 -32.00 -22.37
N GLU A 159 12.34 -32.90 -21.49
CA GLU A 159 13.48 -33.80 -21.73
C GLU A 159 13.19 -34.79 -22.86
N SER A 160 11.97 -35.34 -22.90
CA SER A 160 11.52 -36.24 -23.98
C SER A 160 11.45 -35.54 -25.34
N ALA A 161 10.99 -34.28 -25.38
CA ALA A 161 10.96 -33.48 -26.60
C ALA A 161 12.37 -33.15 -27.12
N ASN A 162 13.33 -32.87 -26.23
CA ASN A 162 14.73 -32.61 -26.61
C ASN A 162 15.47 -33.87 -27.08
N LEU A 163 15.11 -35.04 -26.55
CA LEU A 163 15.63 -36.34 -27.03
C LEU A 163 15.10 -36.67 -28.43
N GLN A 164 13.84 -36.33 -28.74
CA GLN A 164 13.26 -36.52 -30.07
C GLN A 164 13.82 -35.53 -31.11
N SER A 165 14.12 -34.28 -30.75
CA SER A 165 14.73 -33.31 -31.69
C SER A 165 16.18 -33.65 -32.05
N ASN A 166 16.92 -34.32 -31.16
CA ASN A 166 18.28 -34.77 -31.42
C ASN A 166 18.34 -35.99 -32.36
N ASN A 167 17.26 -36.78 -32.46
CA ASN A 167 17.16 -37.90 -33.40
C ASN A 167 16.71 -37.51 -34.82
N HIS A 168 16.31 -36.25 -35.04
CA HIS A 168 15.94 -35.72 -36.37
C HIS A 168 16.96 -34.75 -36.98
N SER A 169 18.12 -34.57 -36.35
CA SER A 169 19.21 -33.69 -36.85
C SER A 169 20.38 -34.43 -37.51
N GLN A 170 20.19 -35.69 -37.91
CA GLN A 170 21.06 -36.37 -38.87
C GLN A 170 20.23 -36.92 -40.03
N VAL A 171 19.87 -36.06 -41.00
CA VAL A 171 19.87 -36.34 -42.44
C VAL A 171 19.67 -35.02 -43.20
N SER A 172 20.53 -34.80 -44.19
CA SER A 172 20.48 -33.84 -45.32
C SER A 172 20.83 -32.36 -45.07
N GLN A 173 22.08 -32.04 -45.45
CA GLN A 173 22.48 -30.75 -46.01
C GLN A 173 22.03 -30.64 -47.48
N SER A 174 21.82 -29.40 -47.95
CA SER A 174 21.66 -28.88 -49.34
C SER A 174 20.34 -28.11 -49.48
N SER A 175 20.22 -26.90 -50.03
CA SER A 175 21.12 -25.84 -50.49
C SER A 175 20.27 -24.55 -50.64
N ALA A 176 20.94 -23.40 -50.63
CA ALA A 176 20.58 -22.10 -51.23
C ALA A 176 19.09 -21.74 -51.46
N PHE A 177 18.61 -20.70 -50.77
CA PHE A 177 17.96 -19.57 -51.46
C PHE A 177 18.10 -18.29 -50.62
N ALA A 178 18.91 -17.38 -51.12
CA ALA A 178 19.02 -16.01 -50.62
C ALA A 178 17.93 -15.13 -51.25
N ALA A 179 17.54 -14.12 -50.47
CA ALA A 179 17.16 -12.77 -50.91
C ALA A 179 15.89 -12.57 -51.77
N ALA A 180 14.85 -12.02 -51.12
CA ALA A 180 14.05 -10.91 -51.67
C ALA A 180 13.69 -9.96 -50.49
N LEU A 181 14.40 -8.84 -50.36
CA LEU A 181 13.90 -7.48 -50.70
C LEU A 181 12.74 -7.03 -49.77
N ARG A 182 13.03 -6.45 -48.60
CA ARG A 182 13.15 -4.99 -48.31
C ARG A 182 11.91 -4.12 -48.65
N ILE A 183 11.59 -3.27 -47.67
CA ILE A 183 10.88 -1.97 -47.70
C ILE A 183 9.36 -1.99 -47.45
N THR A 184 8.96 -1.63 -46.23
CA THR A 184 8.13 -0.43 -45.98
C THR A 184 8.50 0.17 -44.61
N GLN A 185 8.64 1.50 -44.61
CA GLN A 185 9.03 2.34 -43.49
C GLN A 185 7.84 2.69 -42.58
N GLY A 186 8.14 3.02 -41.33
CA GLY A 186 7.53 4.16 -40.64
C GLY A 186 6.28 3.91 -39.78
N LEU A 187 6.45 3.89 -38.46
CA LEU A 187 5.95 4.92 -37.52
C LEU A 187 6.13 4.48 -36.06
N PRO A 188 6.52 5.37 -35.12
CA PRO A 188 6.69 5.04 -33.72
C PRO A 188 5.32 5.14 -33.01
N ILE A 189 4.74 4.01 -32.65
CA ILE A 189 3.54 3.99 -31.79
C ILE A 189 3.97 3.71 -30.35
N GLY A 190 3.57 4.64 -29.48
CA GLY A 190 4.06 4.83 -28.13
C GLY A 190 3.79 3.69 -27.14
N LYS A 191 4.43 3.86 -25.98
CA LYS A 191 4.40 3.02 -24.78
C LYS A 191 3.00 2.51 -24.41
N VAL A 192 2.68 1.28 -24.79
CA VAL A 192 1.64 0.44 -24.17
C VAL A 192 2.36 -0.64 -23.36
N SER A 193 2.65 -0.42 -22.07
CA SER A 193 3.29 -1.49 -21.28
C SER A 193 3.10 -1.49 -19.75
N ASN A 194 2.34 -0.56 -19.15
CA ASN A 194 2.17 -0.57 -17.68
C ASN A 194 0.79 -0.97 -17.15
N LEU A 195 -0.29 -0.83 -17.91
CA LEU A 195 -1.64 -1.15 -17.39
C LEU A 195 -1.90 -2.67 -17.38
N ASP A 196 -1.43 -3.37 -18.42
CA ASP A 196 -1.58 -4.82 -18.55
C ASP A 196 -0.76 -5.60 -17.51
N SER A 197 0.39 -5.06 -17.09
CA SER A 197 1.26 -5.71 -16.11
C SER A 197 0.71 -5.61 -14.68
N GLU A 198 0.19 -4.44 -14.30
CA GLU A 198 -0.43 -4.19 -13.00
C GLU A 198 -1.72 -5.03 -12.81
N THR A 199 -2.56 -5.09 -13.84
CA THR A 199 -3.78 -5.92 -13.85
C THR A 199 -3.44 -7.41 -13.70
N LYS A 200 -2.43 -7.91 -14.43
CA LYS A 200 -1.96 -9.30 -14.33
C LYS A 200 -1.39 -9.63 -12.94
N LEU A 201 -0.70 -8.70 -12.29
CA LEU A 201 -0.16 -8.89 -10.93
C LEU A 201 -1.27 -8.95 -9.88
N THR A 202 -2.29 -8.11 -10.03
CA THR A 202 -3.47 -8.10 -9.17
C THR A 202 -4.24 -9.42 -9.27
N GLU A 203 -4.51 -9.91 -10.47
CA GLU A 203 -5.22 -11.18 -10.66
C GLU A 203 -4.43 -12.37 -10.10
N LYS A 204 -3.10 -12.41 -10.29
CA LYS A 204 -2.24 -13.40 -9.64
C LYS A 204 -2.36 -13.38 -8.12
N SER A 205 -2.48 -12.20 -7.53
CA SER A 205 -2.64 -12.03 -6.08
C SER A 205 -4.00 -12.53 -5.61
N ILE A 206 -5.08 -12.21 -6.34
CA ILE A 206 -6.44 -12.71 -6.08
C ILE A 206 -6.45 -14.23 -6.14
N GLN A 207 -5.98 -14.82 -7.24
CA GLN A 207 -5.96 -16.28 -7.43
C GLN A 207 -5.13 -17.01 -6.36
N ARG A 208 -4.04 -16.40 -5.90
CA ARG A 208 -3.26 -16.98 -4.79
C ARG A 208 -4.08 -17.09 -3.50
N ILE A 209 -4.91 -16.10 -3.20
CA ILE A 209 -5.75 -16.12 -1.99
C ILE A 209 -6.93 -17.06 -2.18
N LEU A 210 -7.61 -17.03 -3.33
CA LEU A 210 -8.74 -17.91 -3.63
C LEU A 210 -8.38 -19.40 -3.59
N ASN A 211 -7.18 -19.75 -4.06
CA ASN A 211 -6.69 -21.14 -4.06
C ASN A 211 -5.92 -21.51 -2.78
N GLY A 212 -5.80 -20.59 -1.82
CA GLY A 212 -5.08 -20.80 -0.57
C GLY A 212 -5.97 -21.41 0.51
N VAL A 213 -5.40 -22.27 1.35
CA VAL A 213 -6.17 -23.00 2.39
C VAL A 213 -6.12 -22.36 3.77
N ALA A 214 -5.23 -21.40 3.96
CA ALA A 214 -5.08 -20.69 5.23
C ALA A 214 -4.78 -19.21 4.95
N PRO A 215 -5.77 -18.45 4.45
CA PRO A 215 -5.63 -17.02 4.26
C PRO A 215 -5.44 -16.33 5.61
N VAL A 216 -4.55 -15.33 5.65
CA VAL A 216 -4.22 -14.50 6.81
C VAL A 216 -4.09 -13.05 6.37
N ILE A 217 -4.44 -12.13 7.25
CA ILE A 217 -4.12 -10.71 7.11
C ILE A 217 -2.86 -10.42 7.92
N GLU A 218 -1.95 -9.66 7.33
CA GLU A 218 -0.77 -9.13 7.99
C GLU A 218 -0.77 -7.60 7.86
N VAL A 219 -0.38 -6.92 8.94
CA VAL A 219 -0.20 -5.47 8.97
C VAL A 219 1.23 -5.16 9.38
N ARG A 220 1.86 -4.23 8.68
CA ARG A 220 3.24 -3.80 8.93
C ARG A 220 3.38 -2.29 8.87
N ILE A 221 4.30 -1.74 9.65
CA ILE A 221 4.82 -0.38 9.49
C ILE A 221 6.33 -0.51 9.43
N ALA A 222 6.92 -0.12 8.30
CA ALA A 222 8.36 -0.29 8.05
C ALA A 222 9.10 1.04 8.18
N ASN A 223 10.30 1.01 8.74
CA ASN A 223 11.17 2.19 8.81
C ASN A 223 12.64 1.80 8.71
N GLN A 224 13.49 2.71 8.24
CA GLN A 224 14.93 2.48 8.15
C GLN A 224 15.61 2.46 9.52
N PHE A 225 15.06 3.17 10.51
CA PHE A 225 15.65 3.31 11.83
C PHE A 225 14.76 2.67 12.91
N LEU A 226 15.36 1.87 13.79
CA LEU A 226 14.67 1.16 14.87
C LEU A 226 13.96 2.12 15.83
N ILE A 227 14.62 3.22 16.20
CA ILE A 227 14.10 4.26 17.11
C ILE A 227 12.72 4.81 16.68
N ASN A 228 12.41 4.77 15.38
CA ASN A 228 11.15 5.29 14.84
C ASN A 228 9.98 4.29 14.96
N VAL A 229 10.24 3.02 15.28
CA VAL A 229 9.21 1.96 15.33
C VAL A 229 9.23 1.10 16.60
N GLU A 230 10.33 1.09 17.35
CA GLU A 230 10.54 0.18 18.50
C GLU A 230 9.52 0.33 19.63
N ASN A 231 8.95 1.53 19.78
CA ASN A 231 7.97 1.81 20.84
C ASN A 231 6.52 1.53 20.42
N ILE A 232 6.27 1.13 19.17
CA ILE A 232 4.91 0.84 18.70
C ILE A 232 4.31 -0.38 19.42
N PRO A 233 5.01 -1.54 19.56
CA PRO A 233 4.47 -2.70 20.27
C PRO A 233 4.05 -2.40 21.71
N SER A 234 4.92 -1.73 22.47
CA SER A 234 4.67 -1.42 23.88
C SER A 234 3.55 -0.39 24.05
N SER A 235 3.37 0.51 23.08
CA SER A 235 2.28 1.49 23.06
C SER A 235 0.92 0.86 22.74
N LEU A 236 0.85 -0.03 21.75
CA LEU A 236 -0.39 -0.70 21.38
C LEU A 236 -0.75 -1.85 22.34
N GLY A 237 0.24 -2.44 23.00
CA GLY A 237 0.09 -3.64 23.85
C GLY A 237 0.17 -4.95 23.07
N PHE A 238 0.49 -4.91 21.78
CA PHE A 238 0.55 -6.08 20.91
C PHE A 238 1.50 -5.88 19.73
N GLY A 239 1.77 -6.95 19.00
CA GLY A 239 2.67 -6.97 17.86
C GLY A 239 4.14 -7.04 18.25
N VAL A 240 5.00 -7.09 17.23
CA VAL A 240 6.45 -7.24 17.41
C VAL A 240 7.21 -6.34 16.47
N CYS A 241 8.40 -5.92 16.88
CA CYS A 241 9.37 -5.28 16.00
C CYS A 241 10.46 -6.29 15.63
N TYR A 242 10.82 -6.34 14.35
CA TYR A 242 11.93 -7.17 13.89
C TYR A 242 12.70 -6.47 12.76
N PHE A 243 13.94 -6.92 12.55
CA PHE A 243 14.75 -6.48 11.43
C PHE A 243 14.53 -7.38 10.21
N SER A 244 14.14 -6.78 9.09
CA SER A 244 13.99 -7.42 7.79
C SER A 244 15.28 -7.27 7.00
N LYS A 245 15.90 -8.40 6.67
CA LYS A 245 17.21 -8.47 6.00
C LYS A 245 17.17 -7.82 4.61
N LYS A 246 18.35 -7.43 4.15
CA LYS A 246 18.59 -6.83 2.84
C LYS A 246 18.03 -7.71 1.73
N THR A 247 17.37 -7.09 0.78
CA THR A 247 16.97 -7.71 -0.49
C THR A 247 17.49 -6.83 -1.63
N GLY A 248 17.54 -7.33 -2.87
CA GLY A 248 17.96 -6.52 -4.01
C GLY A 248 17.17 -5.20 -4.17
N ARG A 249 15.96 -5.12 -3.62
CA ARG A 249 15.12 -3.90 -3.60
C ARG A 249 15.37 -2.99 -2.38
N ASN A 250 15.94 -3.51 -1.30
CA ASN A 250 16.30 -2.72 -0.12
C ASN A 250 17.70 -3.14 0.37
N PRO A 251 18.77 -2.48 -0.12
CA PRO A 251 20.15 -2.87 0.15
C PRO A 251 20.61 -2.57 1.58
N ARG A 252 19.82 -1.84 2.39
CA ARG A 252 20.13 -1.53 3.79
C ARG A 252 19.34 -2.38 4.79
N GLY A 253 18.26 -3.03 4.34
CA GLY A 253 17.29 -3.65 5.25
C GLY A 253 16.37 -2.59 5.86
N HIS A 254 15.47 -3.02 6.73
CA HIS A 254 14.55 -2.12 7.45
C HIS A 254 14.05 -2.80 8.72
N PHE A 255 13.62 -2.00 9.68
CA PHE A 255 12.85 -2.46 10.84
C PHE A 255 11.37 -2.43 10.50
N ALA A 256 10.61 -3.37 11.05
CA ALA A 256 9.18 -3.43 10.85
C ALA A 256 8.46 -3.75 12.16
N PHE A 257 7.49 -2.90 12.53
CA PHE A 257 6.39 -3.32 13.38
C PHE A 257 5.49 -4.27 12.59
N HIS A 258 5.03 -5.36 13.21
CA HIS A 258 4.26 -6.41 12.54
C HIS A 258 3.27 -7.09 13.47
N ILE A 259 2.05 -7.26 12.96
CA ILE A 259 0.98 -8.05 13.57
C ILE A 259 0.41 -9.05 12.55
N LYS A 260 0.05 -10.24 13.06
CA LYS A 260 -0.45 -11.36 12.26
C LYS A 260 -1.58 -12.16 12.93
N SER A 261 -1.77 -11.99 14.24
CA SER A 261 -2.79 -12.73 14.97
C SER A 261 -4.15 -12.08 14.73
N GLU A 262 -5.22 -12.88 14.68
CA GLU A 262 -6.58 -12.37 14.46
C GLU A 262 -6.99 -11.36 15.55
N LYS A 263 -6.63 -11.64 16.81
CA LYS A 263 -6.84 -10.75 17.94
C LYS A 263 -6.18 -9.38 17.71
N ASP A 264 -4.87 -9.36 17.47
CA ASP A 264 -4.13 -8.10 17.32
C ASP A 264 -4.59 -7.31 16.09
N ILE A 265 -4.96 -8.00 15.00
CA ILE A 265 -5.48 -7.36 13.78
C ILE A 265 -6.83 -6.69 14.05
N LEU A 266 -7.73 -7.35 14.80
CA LEU A 266 -9.02 -6.78 15.17
C LEU A 266 -8.86 -5.60 16.14
N GLU A 267 -8.00 -5.71 17.15
CA GLU A 267 -7.68 -4.61 18.07
C GLU A 267 -7.03 -3.42 17.33
N PHE A 268 -6.10 -3.71 16.41
CA PHE A 268 -5.51 -2.68 15.54
C PHE A 268 -6.58 -2.01 14.66
N ASN A 269 -7.49 -2.79 14.06
CA ASN A 269 -8.57 -2.22 13.27
C ASN A 269 -9.45 -1.30 14.12
N GLN A 270 -9.86 -1.73 15.32
CA GLN A 270 -10.64 -0.90 16.25
C GLN A 270 -9.92 0.43 16.58
N TYR A 271 -8.60 0.38 16.83
CA TYR A 271 -7.78 1.58 17.00
C TYR A 271 -7.83 2.48 15.76
N MET A 272 -7.61 1.92 14.56
CA MET A 272 -7.61 2.68 13.32
C MET A 272 -8.97 3.34 13.04
N GLN A 273 -10.09 2.65 13.29
CA GLN A 273 -11.43 3.19 13.06
C GLN A 273 -11.72 4.45 13.90
N LYS A 274 -11.10 4.62 15.08
CA LYS A 274 -11.20 5.86 15.88
C LYS A 274 -10.63 7.08 15.14
N TYR A 275 -9.65 6.87 14.26
CA TYR A 275 -8.94 7.91 13.51
C TYR A 275 -9.18 7.83 12.00
N LYS A 276 -10.33 7.25 11.61
CA LYS A 276 -10.76 7.10 10.21
C LYS A 276 -10.69 8.42 9.44
N ASN A 277 -10.12 8.35 8.24
CA ASN A 277 -9.89 9.46 7.34
C ASN A 277 -9.98 8.99 5.88
N ALA A 278 -9.65 9.87 4.94
CA ALA A 278 -9.79 9.62 3.50
C ALA A 278 -8.67 8.78 2.85
N SER A 279 -7.71 8.23 3.60
CA SER A 279 -6.69 7.33 3.04
C SER A 279 -7.32 6.08 2.44
N VAL A 280 -6.76 5.61 1.32
CA VAL A 280 -7.24 4.38 0.65
C VAL A 280 -7.01 3.12 1.46
N LYS A 281 -6.11 3.17 2.46
CA LYS A 281 -5.86 2.05 3.37
C LYS A 281 -7.10 1.67 4.17
N TYR A 282 -8.00 2.62 4.45
CA TYR A 282 -9.27 2.33 5.13
C TYR A 282 -10.20 1.42 4.35
N ARG A 283 -10.09 1.40 3.01
CA ARG A 283 -10.88 0.49 2.17
C ARG A 283 -10.60 -0.98 2.53
N ARG A 284 -9.37 -1.32 2.88
CA ARG A 284 -8.99 -2.67 3.33
C ARG A 284 -9.28 -2.90 4.81
N LEU A 285 -9.07 -1.88 5.65
CA LEU A 285 -9.39 -1.95 7.08
C LEU A 285 -10.88 -2.27 7.30
N ASP A 286 -11.76 -1.67 6.51
CA ASP A 286 -13.21 -1.89 6.56
C ASP A 286 -13.64 -3.33 6.18
N LEU A 287 -12.76 -4.09 5.50
CA LEU A 287 -13.02 -5.47 5.11
C LEU A 287 -12.53 -6.51 6.15
N ILE A 288 -11.78 -6.09 7.18
CA ILE A 288 -11.14 -7.00 8.15
C ILE A 288 -12.18 -7.87 8.88
N GLU A 289 -13.25 -7.27 9.38
CA GLU A 289 -14.27 -8.02 10.14
C GLU A 289 -14.99 -9.05 9.27
N SER A 290 -15.35 -8.64 8.05
CA SER A 290 -15.97 -9.51 7.06
C SER A 290 -15.04 -10.66 6.67
N PHE A 291 -13.74 -10.39 6.53
CA PHE A 291 -12.74 -11.41 6.25
C PHE A 291 -12.72 -12.48 7.34
N TYR A 292 -12.59 -12.07 8.61
CA TYR A 292 -12.52 -13.04 9.71
C TYR A 292 -13.84 -13.77 9.95
N LYS A 293 -14.99 -13.12 9.72
CA LYS A 293 -16.29 -13.77 9.72
C LYS A 293 -16.36 -14.90 8.69
N LEU A 294 -16.09 -14.61 7.41
CA LEU A 294 -16.12 -15.60 6.34
C LEU A 294 -15.06 -16.70 6.53
N ARG A 295 -13.91 -16.35 7.10
CA ARG A 295 -12.86 -17.32 7.45
C ARG A 295 -13.34 -18.32 8.50
N ARG A 296 -13.97 -17.86 9.59
CA ARG A 296 -14.55 -18.73 10.64
C ARG A 296 -15.69 -19.61 10.12
N GLU A 297 -16.47 -19.12 9.17
CA GLU A 297 -17.54 -19.88 8.50
C GLU A 297 -17.02 -20.91 7.47
N GLY A 298 -15.70 -21.00 7.28
CA GLY A 298 -15.07 -21.91 6.32
C GLY A 298 -15.28 -21.52 4.85
N ALA A 299 -15.68 -20.28 4.55
CA ALA A 299 -16.01 -19.86 3.18
C ALA A 299 -14.81 -19.96 2.21
N HIS A 300 -13.59 -19.78 2.73
CA HIS A 300 -12.33 -19.98 2.02
C HIS A 300 -12.02 -21.44 1.64
N LEU A 301 -12.77 -22.40 2.18
CA LEU A 301 -12.65 -23.84 1.88
C LEU A 301 -13.88 -24.37 1.12
N ALA A 302 -14.88 -23.53 0.87
CA ALA A 302 -16.19 -23.94 0.37
C ALA A 302 -16.17 -24.21 -1.14
N ASN A 303 -15.60 -25.34 -1.55
CA ASN A 303 -15.62 -25.75 -2.97
C ASN A 303 -17.01 -26.21 -3.44
N ALA A 304 -17.83 -26.75 -2.52
CA ALA A 304 -19.12 -27.37 -2.84
C ALA A 304 -20.35 -26.49 -2.53
N LEU A 305 -20.18 -25.33 -1.89
CA LEU A 305 -21.29 -24.42 -1.53
C LEU A 305 -21.18 -23.11 -2.33
N PRO A 306 -21.91 -22.98 -3.45
CA PRO A 306 -21.75 -21.87 -4.41
C PRO A 306 -21.87 -20.49 -3.76
N LEU A 307 -22.85 -20.30 -2.87
CA LEU A 307 -23.10 -19.00 -2.23
C LEU A 307 -21.96 -18.58 -1.28
N LYS A 308 -21.41 -19.52 -0.49
CA LYS A 308 -20.28 -19.22 0.41
C LYS A 308 -19.02 -18.90 -0.38
N LYS A 309 -18.75 -19.67 -1.44
CA LYS A 309 -17.65 -19.43 -2.37
C LYS A 309 -17.73 -18.05 -3.02
N GLN A 310 -18.92 -17.68 -3.50
CA GLN A 310 -19.16 -16.38 -4.13
C GLN A 310 -18.95 -15.22 -3.15
N LYS A 311 -19.44 -15.33 -1.91
CA LYS A 311 -19.21 -14.32 -0.87
C LYS A 311 -17.72 -14.13 -0.56
N TRP A 312 -16.97 -15.23 -0.46
CA TRP A 312 -15.52 -15.18 -0.29
C TRP A 312 -14.83 -14.52 -1.48
N GLU A 313 -15.15 -14.95 -2.69
CA GLU A 313 -14.55 -14.39 -3.91
C GLU A 313 -14.82 -12.89 -4.05
N ASN A 314 -16.06 -12.46 -3.79
CA ASN A 314 -16.43 -11.05 -3.81
C ASN A 314 -15.62 -10.23 -2.79
N LEU A 315 -15.41 -10.74 -1.57
CA LEU A 315 -14.59 -10.07 -0.58
C LEU A 315 -13.13 -9.96 -1.03
N ILE A 316 -12.54 -11.04 -1.56
CA ILE A 316 -11.17 -11.02 -2.07
C ILE A 316 -11.03 -10.04 -3.23
N ARG A 317 -11.97 -10.00 -4.17
CA ARG A 317 -11.92 -9.06 -5.28
C ARG A 317 -12.07 -7.62 -4.80
N GLN A 318 -12.96 -7.33 -3.84
CA GLN A 318 -13.09 -6.01 -3.22
C GLN A 318 -11.81 -5.54 -2.51
N TRP A 319 -11.05 -6.47 -1.92
CA TRP A 319 -9.78 -6.13 -1.25
C TRP A 319 -8.73 -5.54 -2.20
N TYR A 320 -8.73 -5.99 -3.46
CA TYR A 320 -7.78 -5.58 -4.49
C TYR A 320 -8.36 -4.53 -5.45
N ASP A 321 -9.66 -4.57 -5.72
CA ASP A 321 -10.40 -3.57 -6.50
C ASP A 321 -11.61 -3.06 -5.70
N PRO A 322 -11.48 -1.91 -5.02
CA PRO A 322 -12.58 -1.32 -4.25
C PRO A 322 -13.83 -1.03 -5.07
N ASN A 323 -13.70 -0.84 -6.39
CA ASN A 323 -14.82 -0.57 -7.28
C ASN A 323 -15.53 -1.85 -7.75
N PHE A 324 -15.03 -3.03 -7.38
CA PHE A 324 -15.58 -4.32 -7.82
C PHE A 324 -17.08 -4.48 -7.50
N ALA A 325 -17.49 -4.09 -6.29
CA ALA A 325 -18.90 -4.18 -5.87
C ALA A 325 -19.84 -3.26 -6.67
N CYS A 326 -19.32 -2.11 -7.14
CA CYS A 326 -20.09 -1.17 -7.97
C CYS A 326 -20.29 -1.72 -9.38
N LYS A 327 -19.22 -2.27 -9.97
CA LYS A 327 -19.24 -2.85 -11.33
C LYS A 327 -20.25 -4.00 -11.48
N GLN A 328 -20.40 -4.85 -10.46
CA GLN A 328 -21.40 -5.93 -10.50
C GLN A 328 -22.85 -5.42 -10.54
N LYS A 329 -23.15 -4.28 -9.92
CA LYS A 329 -24.50 -3.69 -9.92
C LYS A 329 -24.85 -3.01 -11.24
N GLN A 330 -23.86 -2.52 -11.98
CA GLN A 330 -24.06 -1.93 -13.31
C GLN A 330 -24.26 -2.99 -14.39
N GLY A 331 -23.47 -4.07 -14.39
CA GLY A 331 -23.65 -5.17 -15.35
C GLY A 331 -24.99 -5.93 -15.24
N SER A 332 -25.65 -5.89 -14.08
CA SER A 332 -26.99 -6.47 -13.87
C SER A 332 -28.13 -5.55 -14.35
N LYS A 333 -27.89 -4.27 -14.59
CA LYS A 333 -28.88 -3.33 -15.14
C LYS A 333 -28.87 -3.33 -16.67
N ASP A 334 -27.70 -3.50 -17.27
CA ASP A 334 -27.56 -3.54 -18.73
C ASP A 334 -28.06 -4.85 -19.36
N SER A 335 -28.31 -5.88 -18.54
CA SER A 335 -28.87 -7.18 -18.95
C SER A 335 -30.40 -7.26 -18.86
N LEU A 336 -31.08 -6.16 -18.47
CA LEU A 336 -32.55 -6.04 -18.45
C LEU A 336 -33.10 -5.20 -19.61
N HIS A 337 -32.25 -4.83 -20.56
CA HIS A 337 -32.62 -4.09 -21.79
C HIS A 337 -32.13 -4.79 -23.06
N LEU A 338 -32.31 -6.11 -23.14
CA LEU A 338 -32.27 -6.87 -24.39
C LEU A 338 -33.49 -7.76 -24.51
#